data_AF-A0A7X8ZW35-F1
#
_entry.id   AF-A0A7X8ZW35-F1
#
_cell.length_a   1.000
_cell.length_b   1.000
_cell.length_c   1.000
_cell.angle_alpha   90.00
_cell.angle_beta   90.00
_cell.angle_gamma   90.00
#
_symmetry.space_group_name_H-M   'P 1'
#
loop_
_entity.id
_entity.type
_entity.pdbx_description
1 polymer ?
#
loop_
_entity_poly.entity_id
_entity_poly.type
_entity_poly.pdbx_seq_one_letter_code
_entity_poly.pdbx_strand_id
1 'polypeptide(L)'
;MFSAKATSEQVMGALRFLEYMGRSPEMSDVAKQSIEDGMQVALRKGMPILPSIKPWINEDYVTYMENMEQMYCNVNMNYFKDFYALFDSMKRTEEPYYCQEMYKVLDGAIQTVLDPRGITVNVENLLTTINNDFQKNYMNNVN
;
A
#
# COMPACT_ATOMS: atom_id res chain seq x y z
N MET A 1 -11.89 -13.50 3.17
CA MET A 1 -13.02 -14.39 3.49
C MET A 1 -12.70 -15.79 3.00
N PHE A 2 -12.80 -16.81 3.84
CA PHE A 2 -12.65 -18.21 3.40
C PHE A 2 -13.89 -18.66 2.63
N SER A 3 -13.72 -19.59 1.70
CA SER A 3 -14.85 -20.17 0.94
C SER A 3 -15.84 -20.84 1.89
N ALA A 4 -17.14 -20.64 1.66
CA ALA A 4 -18.18 -21.35 2.42
C ALA A 4 -18.11 -22.88 2.27
N LYS A 5 -17.35 -23.38 1.28
CA LYS A 5 -17.12 -24.81 1.04
C LYS A 5 -15.86 -25.35 1.72
N ALA A 6 -15.06 -24.49 2.37
CA ALA A 6 -13.83 -24.92 3.02
C ALA A 6 -14.14 -25.63 4.34
N THR A 7 -13.51 -26.79 4.54
CA THR A 7 -13.54 -27.48 5.84
C THR A 7 -12.74 -26.72 6.88
N SER A 8 -13.00 -26.98 8.17
CA SER A 8 -12.23 -26.39 9.27
C SER A 8 -10.74 -26.70 9.16
N GLU A 9 -10.36 -27.90 8.71
CA GLU A 9 -8.96 -28.27 8.51
C GLU A 9 -8.30 -27.45 7.40
N GLN A 10 -8.99 -27.21 6.28
CA GLN A 10 -8.48 -26.37 5.20
C GLN A 10 -8.32 -24.91 5.63
N VAL A 11 -9.28 -24.39 6.41
CA VAL A 11 -9.19 -23.04 6.98
C VAL A 11 -8.00 -22.95 7.93
N MET A 12 -7.84 -23.92 8.83
CA MET A 12 -6.69 -23.96 9.75
C MET A 12 -5.36 -24.12 9.02
N GLY A 13 -5.31 -24.92 7.97
CA GLY A 13 -4.12 -25.07 7.12
C GLY A 13 -3.73 -23.73 6.48
N ALA A 14 -4.70 -22.96 5.97
CA ALA A 14 -4.44 -21.64 5.41
C ALA A 14 -3.93 -20.65 6.47
N LEU A 15 -4.50 -20.65 7.69
CA LEU A 15 -4.03 -19.80 8.79
C LEU A 15 -2.60 -20.16 9.23
N ARG A 16 -2.29 -21.45 9.37
CA ARG A 16 -0.93 -21.92 9.68
C ARG A 16 0.05 -21.59 8.57
N PHE A 17 -0.39 -21.59 7.32
CA PHE A 17 0.46 -21.16 6.21
C PHE A 17 0.77 -19.65 6.26
N LEU A 18 -0.20 -18.82 6.67
CA LEU A 18 0.07 -17.40 6.91
C LEU A 18 1.07 -17.20 8.06
N GLU A 19 0.95 -17.98 9.13
CA GLU A 19 1.92 -17.98 10.24
C GLU A 19 3.31 -18.38 9.75
N TYR A 20 3.41 -19.50 9.03
CA TYR A 20 4.66 -19.96 8.42
C TYR A 20 5.32 -18.88 7.57
N MET A 21 4.56 -18.19 6.72
CA MET A 21 5.07 -17.09 5.88
C MET A 21 5.39 -15.79 6.64
N GLY A 22 5.16 -15.73 7.96
CA GLY A 22 5.33 -14.52 8.76
C GLY A 22 4.32 -13.41 8.45
N ARG A 23 3.11 -13.80 8.01
CA ARG A 23 1.99 -12.88 7.71
C ARG A 23 0.92 -12.87 8.81
N SER A 24 1.11 -13.67 9.86
CA SER A 24 0.26 -13.69 11.06
C SER A 24 0.81 -12.76 12.15
N PRO A 25 0.07 -12.47 13.23
CA PRO A 25 0.60 -11.73 14.37
C PRO A 25 1.59 -12.54 15.23
N GLU A 26 1.68 -13.86 15.01
CA GLU A 26 2.57 -14.74 15.78
C GLU A 26 3.99 -14.72 15.22
N MET A 27 4.97 -14.62 16.12
CA MET A 27 6.39 -14.48 15.80
C MET A 27 7.22 -15.71 16.20
N SER A 28 6.83 -16.88 15.68
CA SER A 28 7.62 -18.10 15.80
C SER A 28 8.96 -17.99 15.08
N ASP A 29 9.93 -18.85 15.41
CA ASP A 29 11.25 -18.82 14.77
C ASP A 29 11.17 -19.06 13.25
N VAL A 30 10.24 -19.91 12.82
CA VAL A 30 9.98 -20.17 11.40
C VAL A 30 9.39 -18.94 10.70
N ALA A 31 8.49 -18.21 11.37
CA ALA A 31 7.94 -16.96 10.85
C ALA A 31 9.03 -15.89 10.67
N LYS A 32 9.91 -15.73 11.67
CA LYS A 32 11.06 -14.81 11.63
C LYS A 32 11.99 -15.12 10.46
N GLN A 33 12.38 -16.40 10.31
CA GLN A 33 13.22 -16.82 9.19
C GLN A 33 12.57 -16.53 7.84
N SER A 34 11.27 -16.80 7.71
CA SER A 34 10.54 -16.57 6.46
C SER A 34 10.43 -15.08 6.11
N ILE A 35 10.29 -14.21 7.11
CA ILE A 35 10.32 -12.74 6.91
C ILE A 35 11.70 -12.32 6.41
N GLU A 36 12.77 -12.77 7.06
CA GLU A 36 14.13 -12.43 6.67
C GLU A 36 14.47 -12.92 5.25
N ASP A 37 14.15 -14.17 4.92
CA ASP A 37 14.31 -14.73 3.59
C ASP A 37 13.54 -13.89 2.55
N GLY A 38 12.33 -13.45 2.90
CA GLY A 38 11.51 -12.55 2.09
C GLY A 38 12.19 -11.22 1.80
N MET A 39 12.79 -10.58 2.82
CA MET A 39 13.53 -9.32 2.68
C MET A 39 14.79 -9.49 1.81
N GLN A 40 15.54 -10.58 2.00
CA GLN A 40 16.71 -10.88 1.18
C GLN A 40 16.35 -11.14 -0.28
N VAL A 41 15.25 -11.86 -0.53
CA VAL A 41 14.71 -12.07 -1.89
C VAL A 41 14.31 -10.74 -2.51
N ALA A 42 13.64 -9.87 -1.76
CA ALA A 42 13.24 -8.54 -2.24
C ALA A 42 14.46 -7.69 -2.61
N LEU A 43 15.50 -7.64 -1.76
CA LEU A 43 16.77 -6.97 -2.07
C LEU A 43 17.39 -7.52 -3.35
N ARG A 44 17.53 -8.85 -3.47
CA ARG A 44 18.13 -9.51 -4.64
C ARG A 44 17.36 -9.22 -5.93
N LYS A 45 16.05 -9.04 -5.84
CA LYS A 45 15.18 -8.69 -6.98
C LYS A 45 15.10 -7.19 -7.26
N GLY A 46 15.77 -6.34 -6.46
CA GLY A 46 15.68 -4.89 -6.58
C GLY A 46 14.29 -4.34 -6.23
N MET A 47 13.52 -5.06 -5.41
CA MET A 47 12.22 -4.58 -4.93
C MET A 47 12.43 -3.51 -3.84
N PRO A 48 11.63 -2.43 -3.81
CA PRO A 48 11.72 -1.43 -2.76
C PRO A 48 11.28 -2.01 -1.42
N ILE A 49 12.08 -1.76 -0.39
CA ILE A 49 11.81 -2.08 1.01
C ILE A 49 11.77 -0.76 1.76
N LEU A 50 10.64 -0.48 2.41
CA LEU A 50 10.33 0.76 3.12
C LEU A 50 9.36 0.45 4.27
N PRO A 51 9.21 1.35 5.26
CA PRO A 51 8.30 1.15 6.38
C PRO A 51 6.87 0.85 5.93
N SER A 52 6.30 -0.28 6.36
CA SER A 52 4.94 -0.69 5.96
C SER A 52 3.89 -0.29 7.00
N ILE A 53 2.64 -0.15 6.56
CA ILE A 53 1.48 -0.09 7.45
C ILE A 53 1.26 -1.49 8.02
N LYS A 54 1.34 -1.62 9.35
CA LYS A 54 1.26 -2.92 10.03
C LYS A 54 -0.20 -3.38 10.10
N PRO A 55 -0.52 -4.61 9.64
CA PRO A 55 -1.87 -5.16 9.73
C PRO A 55 -2.22 -5.63 11.16
N TRP A 56 -1.23 -5.82 12.01
CA TRP A 56 -1.37 -6.32 13.37
C TRP A 56 -0.80 -5.32 14.38
N ILE A 57 -1.37 -5.33 15.59
CA ILE A 57 -0.95 -4.47 16.72
C ILE A 57 -0.09 -5.21 17.75
N ASN A 58 0.18 -6.51 17.54
CA ASN A 58 1.02 -7.30 18.44
C ASN A 58 2.42 -6.69 18.50
N GLU A 59 2.91 -6.40 19.71
CA GLU A 59 4.15 -5.64 19.93
C GLU A 59 5.40 -6.36 19.41
N ASP A 60 5.48 -7.68 19.60
CA ASP A 60 6.59 -8.50 19.11
C ASP A 60 6.64 -8.48 17.58
N TYR A 61 5.49 -8.61 16.92
CA TYR A 61 5.37 -8.50 15.47
C TYR A 61 5.77 -7.12 14.96
N VAL A 62 5.22 -6.05 15.57
CA VAL A 62 5.49 -4.66 15.16
C VAL A 62 6.98 -4.36 15.29
N THR A 63 7.56 -4.65 16.46
CA THR A 63 8.97 -4.38 16.76
C THR A 63 9.89 -5.18 15.83
N TYR A 64 9.59 -6.45 15.58
CA TYR A 64 10.41 -7.27 14.67
C TYR A 64 10.35 -6.74 13.24
N MET A 65 9.16 -6.43 12.72
CA MET A 65 8.99 -5.91 11.37
C MET A 65 9.65 -4.54 11.20
N GLU A 66 9.54 -3.63 12.17
CA GLU A 66 10.20 -2.33 12.14
C GLU A 66 11.72 -2.47 12.10
N ASN A 67 12.29 -3.35 12.91
CA ASN A 67 13.72 -3.65 12.88
C ASN A 67 14.18 -4.20 11.53
N MET A 68 13.41 -5.13 10.95
CA MET A 68 13.72 -5.69 9.62
C MET A 68 13.61 -4.62 8.53
N GLU A 69 12.54 -3.84 8.51
CA GLU A 69 12.36 -2.77 7.53
C GLU A 69 13.44 -1.70 7.65
N GLN A 70 13.87 -1.35 8.87
CA GLN A 70 14.98 -0.42 9.08
C GLN A 70 16.31 -1.00 8.56
N MET A 71 16.58 -2.28 8.83
CA MET A 71 17.82 -2.95 8.42
C MET A 71 17.89 -3.13 6.89
N TYR A 72 16.77 -3.46 6.27
CA TYR A 72 16.69 -3.81 4.85
C TYR A 72 16.20 -2.66 3.95
N CYS A 73 15.87 -1.49 4.52
CA CYS A 73 15.44 -0.32 3.76
C CYS A 73 16.46 0.03 2.66
N ASN A 74 16.00 0.07 1.42
CA ASN A 74 16.86 0.28 0.24
C ASN A 74 16.42 1.45 -0.63
N VAL A 75 15.57 2.34 -0.09
CA VAL A 75 15.06 3.53 -0.79
C VAL A 75 15.55 4.81 -0.11
N ASN A 76 15.57 5.91 -0.86
CA ASN A 76 15.81 7.23 -0.28
C ASN A 76 14.53 7.72 0.40
N MET A 77 14.48 7.63 1.73
CA MET A 77 13.31 8.03 2.52
C MET A 77 12.92 9.51 2.38
N ASN A 78 13.82 10.37 1.89
CA ASN A 78 13.45 11.76 1.59
C ASN A 78 12.36 11.86 0.52
N TYR A 79 12.28 10.91 -0.42
CA TYR A 79 11.22 10.88 -1.44
C TYR A 79 9.85 10.47 -0.88
N PHE A 80 9.82 9.88 0.32
CA PHE A 80 8.60 9.39 0.97
C PHE A 80 8.24 10.17 2.23
N LYS A 81 9.08 11.14 2.64
CA LYS A 81 8.92 11.88 3.89
C LYS A 81 7.52 12.47 4.05
N ASP A 82 7.03 13.15 3.02
CA ASP A 82 5.74 13.82 3.06
C ASP A 82 4.59 12.81 3.13
N PHE A 83 4.72 11.67 2.44
CA PHE A 83 3.74 10.59 2.51
C PHE A 83 3.56 10.11 3.95
N TYR A 84 4.65 9.80 4.66
CA TYR A 84 4.57 9.33 6.06
C TYR A 84 4.17 10.43 7.04
N ALA A 85 4.66 11.67 6.85
CA ALA A 85 4.34 12.80 7.72
C ALA A 85 2.88 13.25 7.63
N LEU A 86 2.28 13.12 6.44
CA LEU A 86 0.90 13.54 6.17
C LEU A 86 -0.06 12.36 6.11
N PHE A 87 0.40 11.12 6.35
CA PHE A 87 -0.39 9.91 6.13
C PHE A 87 -1.75 9.98 6.84
N ASP A 88 -1.74 10.30 8.14
CA ASP A 88 -2.97 10.35 8.93
C ASP A 88 -3.91 11.50 8.54
N SER A 89 -3.36 12.66 8.14
CA SER A 89 -4.17 13.82 7.75
C SER A 89 -4.72 13.74 6.33
N MET A 90 -4.10 12.93 5.47
CA MET A 90 -4.53 12.72 4.08
C MET A 90 -5.48 11.53 3.91
N LYS A 91 -5.78 10.77 4.97
CA LYS A 91 -6.81 9.71 4.91
C LYS A 91 -8.16 10.33 4.54
N ARG A 92 -8.74 9.84 3.45
CA ARG A 92 -10.11 10.19 3.04
C ARG A 92 -10.91 8.93 2.78
N THR A 93 -12.21 8.99 3.09
CA THR A 93 -13.16 7.99 2.64
C THR A 93 -13.27 8.06 1.11
N GLU A 94 -13.61 6.94 0.49
CA GLU A 94 -13.92 6.92 -0.93
C GLU A 94 -15.09 7.86 -1.24
N GLU A 95 -15.08 8.46 -2.43
CA GLU A 95 -16.17 9.34 -2.87
C GLU A 95 -17.46 8.52 -3.03
N PRO A 96 -18.57 8.88 -2.35
CA PRO A 96 -19.82 8.11 -2.43
C PRO A 96 -20.45 8.05 -3.82
N TYR A 97 -20.20 9.04 -4.69
CA TYR A 97 -20.75 9.10 -6.04
C TYR A 97 -19.65 9.11 -7.10
N TYR A 98 -19.80 8.28 -8.14
CA TYR A 98 -18.84 8.25 -9.26
C TYR A 98 -17.38 7.96 -8.85
N CYS A 99 -17.18 7.13 -7.82
CA CYS A 99 -15.86 6.76 -7.31
C CYS A 99 -14.95 6.16 -8.40
N GLN A 100 -15.52 5.31 -9.26
CA GLN A 100 -14.77 4.66 -10.34
C GLN A 100 -14.33 5.67 -11.41
N GLU A 101 -15.18 6.64 -11.72
CA GLU A 101 -14.86 7.75 -12.61
C GLU A 101 -13.80 8.66 -12.00
N MET A 102 -13.85 8.92 -10.69
CA MET A 102 -12.81 9.63 -9.95
C MET A 102 -11.46 8.90 -10.08
N TYR A 103 -11.42 7.59 -9.87
CA TYR A 103 -10.19 6.81 -10.05
C TYR A 103 -9.69 6.86 -11.49
N LYS A 104 -10.57 6.78 -12.48
CA LYS A 104 -10.19 6.88 -13.89
C LYS A 104 -9.49 8.21 -14.21
N VAL A 105 -9.99 9.33 -13.68
CA VAL A 105 -9.35 10.64 -13.92
C VAL A 105 -8.04 10.79 -13.14
N LEU A 106 -7.94 10.24 -11.93
CA LEU A 106 -6.69 10.21 -11.16
C LEU A 106 -5.62 9.34 -11.83
N ASP A 107 -5.99 8.18 -12.38
CA ASP A 107 -5.09 7.33 -13.16
C ASP A 107 -4.52 8.07 -14.37
N GLY A 108 -5.35 8.84 -15.08
CA GLY A 108 -4.91 9.71 -16.16
C GLY A 108 -3.91 10.79 -15.70
N ALA A 109 -4.15 11.37 -14.51
CA ALA A 109 -3.23 12.34 -13.92
C ALA A 109 -1.85 11.71 -13.65
N ILE A 110 -1.84 10.52 -13.04
CA ILE A 110 -0.62 9.78 -12.71
C ILE A 110 0.14 9.41 -14.00
N GLN A 111 -0.56 8.91 -15.02
CA GLN A 111 0.06 8.60 -16.32
C GLN A 111 0.70 9.83 -16.97
N THR A 112 0.08 11.00 -16.83
CA THR A 112 0.62 12.27 -17.35
C THR A 112 1.91 12.66 -16.63
N VAL A 113 1.97 12.47 -15.30
CA VAL A 113 3.17 12.76 -14.49
C VAL A 113 4.30 11.76 -14.75
N LEU A 114 3.96 10.49 -14.94
CA LEU A 114 4.92 9.40 -15.17
C LEU A 114 5.23 9.17 -16.66
N ASP A 115 4.96 10.15 -17.51
CA ASP A 115 5.16 10.02 -18.95
C ASP A 115 6.63 9.65 -19.27
N PRO A 116 6.88 8.52 -19.94
CA PRO A 116 8.24 8.02 -20.20
C PRO A 116 9.05 8.96 -21.11
N ARG A 117 8.40 9.92 -21.76
CA ARG A 117 9.07 10.97 -22.55
C ARG A 117 9.71 12.05 -21.68
N GLY A 118 9.52 12.00 -20.36
CA GLY A 118 10.13 12.92 -19.40
C GLY A 118 9.52 14.33 -19.44
N ILE A 119 8.21 14.42 -19.66
CA ILE A 119 7.50 15.70 -19.69
C ILE A 119 7.42 16.26 -18.27
N THR A 120 7.93 17.48 -18.05
CA THR A 120 7.72 18.19 -16.79
C THR A 120 6.28 18.70 -16.71
N VAL A 121 5.55 18.27 -15.69
CA VAL A 121 4.14 18.62 -15.48
C VAL A 121 4.00 19.46 -14.22
N ASN A 122 3.23 20.54 -14.27
CA ASN A 122 2.78 21.22 -13.06
C ASN A 122 1.62 20.42 -12.47
N VAL A 123 1.93 19.62 -11.44
CA VAL A 123 0.98 18.70 -10.78
C VAL A 123 -0.21 19.43 -10.18
N GLU A 124 0.00 20.60 -9.59
CA GLU A 124 -1.07 21.40 -8.97
C GLU A 124 -2.10 21.88 -10.01
N ASN A 125 -1.63 22.41 -11.14
CA ASN A 125 -2.49 22.85 -12.23
C ASN A 125 -3.24 21.67 -12.88
N LEU A 126 -2.57 20.53 -13.05
CA LEU A 126 -3.17 19.30 -13.58
C LEU A 126 -4.32 18.83 -12.67
N LEU A 127 -4.06 18.68 -11.37
CA LEU A 127 -5.07 18.23 -10.41
C LEU A 127 -6.21 19.23 -10.27
N THR A 128 -5.93 20.54 -10.30
CA THR A 128 -6.97 21.58 -10.28
C THR A 128 -7.89 21.46 -11.50
N THR A 129 -7.31 21.27 -12.68
CA THR A 129 -8.08 21.10 -13.92
C THR A 129 -8.96 19.85 -13.86
N ILE A 130 -8.37 18.73 -13.49
CA ILE A 130 -9.08 17.45 -13.37
C ILE A 130 -10.22 17.53 -12.35
N ASN A 131 -9.98 18.16 -11.20
CA ASN A 131 -11.02 18.34 -10.19
C ASN A 131 -12.18 19.19 -10.71
N ASN A 132 -11.90 20.29 -11.41
CA ASN A 132 -12.93 21.14 -12.01
C ASN A 132 -13.75 20.39 -13.07
N ASP A 133 -13.08 19.59 -13.91
CA ASP A 133 -13.75 18.78 -14.92
C ASP A 133 -14.59 17.66 -14.27
N PHE A 134 -14.08 17.00 -13.23
CA PHE A 134 -14.83 16.00 -12.47
C PHE A 134 -16.07 16.61 -11.81
N GLN A 135 -15.91 17.77 -11.18
CA GLN A 135 -17.01 18.52 -10.57
C GLN A 135 -18.09 18.85 -11.61
N LYS A 136 -17.69 19.39 -12.76
CA LYS A 136 -18.60 19.80 -13.83
C LYS A 136 -19.35 18.62 -14.46
N ASN A 137 -18.64 17.52 -14.74
CA ASN A 137 -19.18 16.42 -15.52
C ASN A 137 -19.95 15.40 -14.68
N TYR A 138 -19.65 15.29 -13.38
CA TYR A 138 -20.23 14.28 -12.50
C TYR A 138 -20.93 14.91 -11.28
N MET A 139 -20.20 15.64 -10.45
CA MET A 139 -20.68 16.05 -9.12
C MET A 139 -21.82 17.07 -9.17
N ASN A 140 -21.83 17.99 -10.14
CA ASN A 140 -22.91 18.96 -10.32
C ASN A 140 -24.27 18.31 -10.67
N ASN A 141 -24.30 17.02 -11.02
CA ASN A 141 -25.55 16.30 -11.30
C ASN A 141 -26.14 15.64 -10.05
N VAL A 142 -25.40 15.62 -8.93
CA VAL A 142 -25.78 14.96 -7.68
C VAL A 142 -25.73 15.89 -6.46
N ASN A 143 -25.06 17.04 -6.59
CA ASN A 143 -25.04 18.15 -5.63
C ASN A 143 -25.88 19.31 -6.16
#